data_AF-A0A958SHC2-F1
#
_entry.id   AF-A0A958SHC2-F1
#
_cell.length_a   1.000
_cell.length_b   1.000
_cell.length_c   1.000
_cell.angle_alpha   90.00
_cell.angle_beta   90.00
_cell.angle_gamma   90.00
#
_symmetry.space_group_name_H-M   'P 1'
#
loop_
_entity.id
_entity.type
_entity.pdbx_description
1 polymer ?
#
loop_
_entity_poly.entity_id
_entity_poly.type
_entity_poly.pdbx_seq_one_letter_code
_entity_poly.pdbx_strand_id
1 'polypeptide(L)'
;MSDKPKYNTAEQFEEDLQQGPRQETHYELLKVSPTASVPEIIQAYHQAKAAFTQGSIATYSLFSDEEAQEMLTKLEEAYLTLTNLEKRQVYDARIGRGLIVMDDSPSFSELDLRKKARDAAGAKDTDPNKAGIPISRDVETLDHVDGPILQRAREKIGLTVEEAARITKIPGRYIGAVERDEFNVLPARVYLQGFITNLANLYRLEPKSTVTLYFQHLDKKNPKKLI
;
A
#
# COMPACT_ATOMS: atom_id res chain seq x y z
N MET A 1 52.47 27.35 10.03
CA MET A 1 51.94 26.16 9.31
C MET A 1 50.89 26.64 8.34
N SER A 2 51.11 26.43 7.04
CA SER A 2 50.22 26.88 5.98
C SER A 2 48.96 26.01 5.92
N ASP A 3 47.79 26.62 6.11
CA ASP A 3 46.51 26.04 5.72
C ASP A 3 46.49 25.90 4.21
N LYS A 4 46.53 24.66 3.72
CA LYS A 4 46.32 24.39 2.31
C LYS A 4 44.81 24.41 2.03
N PRO A 5 44.35 25.05 0.95
CA PRO A 5 42.94 25.05 0.59
C PRO A 5 42.43 23.63 0.35
N LYS A 6 41.22 23.34 0.84
CA LYS A 6 40.55 22.02 0.76
C LYS A 6 40.18 21.55 -0.66
N TYR A 7 40.41 22.36 -1.69
CA TYR A 7 40.02 22.07 -3.06
C TYR A 7 41.17 22.35 -4.01
N ASN A 8 41.49 21.39 -4.90
CA ASN A 8 42.67 21.45 -5.77
C ASN A 8 42.39 22.13 -7.13
N THR A 9 41.12 22.35 -7.50
CA THR A 9 40.75 23.06 -8.74
C THR A 9 39.32 23.62 -8.65
N ALA A 10 39.03 24.70 -9.39
CA ALA A 10 37.66 25.24 -9.55
C ALA A 10 36.71 24.20 -10.18
N GLU A 11 37.25 23.30 -11.02
CA GLU A 11 36.51 22.20 -11.64
C GLU A 11 35.99 21.17 -10.62
N GLN A 12 36.72 20.91 -9.53
CA GLN A 12 36.25 20.03 -8.43
C GLN A 12 35.14 20.67 -7.61
N PHE A 13 35.13 22.01 -7.51
CA PHE A 13 34.08 22.74 -6.81
C PHE A 13 32.79 22.83 -7.65
N GLU A 14 32.93 22.91 -8.98
CA GLU A 14 31.79 22.88 -9.91
C GLU A 14 31.19 21.48 -10.10
N GLU A 15 32.00 20.41 -10.06
CA GLU A 15 31.50 19.02 -10.06
C GLU A 15 30.68 18.68 -8.79
N ASP A 16 31.13 19.14 -7.61
CA ASP A 16 30.41 18.94 -6.34
C ASP A 16 29.09 19.75 -6.28
N LEU A 17 29.00 20.89 -6.98
CA LEU A 17 27.79 21.73 -7.04
C LEU A 17 26.71 21.20 -8.00
N GLN A 18 27.07 20.35 -8.96
CA GLN A 18 26.11 19.71 -9.87
C GLN A 18 25.45 18.46 -9.29
N GLN A 19 25.92 17.98 -8.13
CA GLN A 19 25.26 16.95 -7.34
C GLN A 19 24.60 17.58 -6.10
N GLY A 20 23.64 18.48 -6.31
CA GLY A 20 22.66 18.80 -5.26
C GLY A 20 22.08 17.51 -4.68
N PRO A 21 21.71 17.47 -3.39
CA PRO A 21 21.35 16.22 -2.72
C PRO A 21 20.29 15.48 -3.53
N ARG A 22 20.67 14.30 -4.04
CA ARG A 22 19.75 13.40 -4.73
C ARG A 22 18.63 13.09 -3.75
N GLN A 23 17.44 13.61 -4.02
CA GLN A 23 16.30 13.44 -3.14
C GLN A 23 15.93 11.96 -3.06
N GLU A 24 15.77 11.44 -1.84
CA GLU A 24 15.44 10.05 -1.58
C GLU A 24 14.04 9.72 -2.12
N THR A 25 13.93 8.65 -2.90
CA THR A 25 12.64 8.19 -3.44
C THR A 25 11.79 7.53 -2.35
N HIS A 26 10.47 7.43 -2.55
CA HIS A 26 9.57 6.73 -1.62
C HIS A 26 9.95 5.25 -1.44
N TYR A 27 10.56 4.65 -2.47
CA TYR A 27 11.09 3.30 -2.44
C TYR A 27 12.33 3.17 -1.56
N GLU A 28 13.27 4.11 -1.69
CA GLU A 28 14.48 4.18 -0.86
C GLU A 28 14.13 4.48 0.60
N LEU A 29 13.18 5.40 0.84
CA LEU A 29 12.69 5.75 2.19
C LEU A 29 12.08 4.54 2.91
N LEU A 30 11.27 3.73 2.22
CA LEU A 30 10.72 2.48 2.78
C LEU A 30 11.69 1.29 2.65
N LYS A 31 12.87 1.46 2.04
CA LYS A 31 13.86 0.40 1.78
C LYS A 31 13.27 -0.81 1.03
N VAL A 32 12.44 -0.54 0.02
CA VAL A 32 11.78 -1.55 -0.81
C VAL A 32 12.10 -1.38 -2.29
N SER A 33 12.03 -2.47 -3.05
CA SER A 33 12.22 -2.43 -4.51
C SER A 33 11.09 -1.64 -5.21
N PRO A 34 11.35 -0.96 -6.35
CA PRO A 34 10.30 -0.45 -7.24
C PRO A 34 9.33 -1.50 -7.75
N THR A 35 9.69 -2.78 -7.67
CA THR A 35 8.82 -3.93 -8.00
C THR A 35 8.13 -4.55 -6.79
N ALA A 36 8.31 -3.99 -5.59
CA ALA A 36 7.75 -4.54 -4.35
C ALA A 36 6.23 -4.64 -4.42
N SER A 37 5.70 -5.74 -3.89
CA SER A 37 4.29 -5.98 -3.73
C SER A 37 3.69 -5.06 -2.66
N VAL A 38 2.39 -4.80 -2.73
CA VAL A 38 1.68 -3.98 -1.73
C VAL A 38 1.89 -4.52 -0.29
N PRO A 39 1.82 -5.83 -0.04
CA PRO A 39 2.10 -6.37 1.28
C PRO A 39 3.54 -6.20 1.77
N GLU A 40 4.53 -6.16 0.89
CA GLU A 40 5.93 -5.87 1.27
C GLU A 40 6.08 -4.39 1.66
N ILE A 41 5.44 -3.49 0.91
CA ILE A 41 5.40 -2.05 1.20
C ILE A 41 4.76 -1.79 2.58
N ILE A 42 3.64 -2.47 2.86
CA ILE A 42 2.98 -2.42 4.18
C ILE A 42 3.95 -2.85 5.27
N GLN A 43 4.55 -4.03 5.13
CA GLN A 43 5.46 -4.58 6.13
C GLN A 43 6.64 -3.63 6.39
N ALA A 44 7.24 -3.07 5.34
CA ALA A 44 8.32 -2.10 5.45
C ALA A 44 7.89 -0.82 6.17
N TYR A 45 6.69 -0.31 5.88
CA TYR A 45 6.13 0.85 6.58
C TYR A 45 5.94 0.59 8.07
N HIS A 46 5.35 -0.53 8.48
CA HIS A 46 5.17 -0.84 9.91
C HIS A 46 6.52 -1.04 10.62
N GLN A 47 7.49 -1.69 9.96
CA GLN A 47 8.84 -1.84 10.51
C GLN A 47 9.54 -0.49 10.70
N ALA A 48 9.46 0.38 9.70
CA ALA A 48 10.01 1.73 9.77
C ALA A 48 9.31 2.53 10.89
N LYS A 49 7.97 2.56 10.89
CA LYS A 49 7.19 3.27 11.91
C LYS A 49 7.50 2.79 13.32
N ALA A 50 7.62 1.48 13.54
CA ALA A 50 7.99 0.91 14.84
C ALA A 50 9.40 1.36 15.31
N ALA A 51 10.32 1.61 14.39
CA ALA A 51 11.64 2.16 14.73
C ALA A 51 11.59 3.61 15.23
N PHE A 52 10.49 4.34 14.96
CA PHE A 52 10.31 5.76 15.27
C PHE A 52 9.22 6.05 16.34
N THR A 53 8.36 5.10 16.73
CA THR A 53 7.20 5.40 17.60
C THR A 53 7.35 5.09 19.08
N GLN A 54 8.08 4.05 19.54
CA GLN A 54 8.27 3.81 20.99
C GLN A 54 9.26 2.68 21.30
N GLY A 55 10.20 2.92 22.22
CA GLY A 55 11.03 1.88 22.88
C GLY A 55 12.40 1.61 22.25
N SER A 56 12.70 2.14 21.07
CA SER A 56 14.04 2.09 20.49
C SER A 56 14.93 3.18 21.12
N ILE A 57 15.47 2.91 22.31
CA ILE A 57 16.42 3.78 23.05
C ILE A 57 17.61 4.25 22.17
N ALA A 58 17.87 3.58 21.05
CA ALA A 58 18.96 3.90 20.13
C ALA A 58 18.68 5.03 19.12
N THR A 59 17.41 5.32 18.77
CA THR A 59 17.08 6.35 17.77
C THR A 59 16.77 7.72 18.39
N TYR A 60 16.11 7.75 19.55
CA TYR A 60 15.79 9.00 20.26
C TYR A 60 17.00 9.75 20.82
N SER A 61 18.19 9.13 20.84
CA SER A 61 19.42 9.83 21.23
C SER A 61 20.08 10.61 20.08
N LEU A 62 19.59 10.46 18.83
CA LEU A 62 20.17 11.07 17.62
C LEU A 62 19.24 12.10 16.94
N PHE A 63 17.96 12.16 17.30
CA PHE A 63 16.97 13.06 16.70
C PHE A 63 16.12 13.76 17.75
N SER A 64 15.74 15.01 17.49
CA SER A 64 14.70 15.74 18.21
C SER A 64 13.30 15.17 17.94
N ASP A 65 12.33 15.46 18.82
CA ASP A 65 10.93 15.04 18.63
C ASP A 65 10.35 15.55 17.29
N GLU A 66 10.81 16.71 16.84
CA GLU A 66 10.42 17.34 15.58
C GLU A 66 10.93 16.54 14.37
N GLU A 67 12.22 16.17 14.35
CA GLU A 67 12.81 15.38 13.27
C GLU A 67 12.20 13.98 13.18
N ALA A 68 11.88 13.35 14.31
CA ALA A 68 11.17 12.07 14.33
C ALA A 68 9.77 12.19 13.70
N GLN A 69 9.06 13.27 13.99
CA GLN A 69 7.73 13.54 13.43
C GLN A 69 7.78 13.82 11.93
N GLU A 70 8.80 14.53 11.45
CA GLU A 70 9.03 14.73 10.01
C GLU A 70 9.28 13.40 9.30
N MET A 71 10.13 12.52 9.87
CA MET A 71 10.40 11.21 9.29
C MET A 71 9.15 10.33 9.23
N LEU A 72 8.33 10.33 10.28
CA LEU A 72 7.05 9.64 10.29
C LEU A 72 6.10 10.16 9.20
N THR A 73 6.06 11.48 9.01
CA THR A 73 5.24 12.11 7.96
C THR A 73 5.67 11.64 6.57
N LYS A 74 6.97 11.66 6.28
CA LYS A 74 7.53 11.17 5.00
C LYS A 74 7.23 9.69 4.78
N LEU A 75 7.34 8.85 5.83
CA LEU A 75 7.01 7.43 5.76
C LEU A 75 5.52 7.21 5.44
N GLU A 76 4.62 8.00 6.02
CA GLU A 76 3.19 7.91 5.76
C GLU A 76 2.83 8.33 4.33
N GLU A 77 3.46 9.40 3.81
CA GLU A 77 3.31 9.83 2.42
C GLU A 77 3.78 8.76 1.42
N ALA A 78 4.95 8.17 1.67
CA ALA A 78 5.48 7.08 0.86
C ALA A 78 4.52 5.88 0.85
N TYR A 79 4.05 5.46 2.02
CA TYR A 79 3.08 4.38 2.17
C TYR A 79 1.77 4.66 1.42
N LEU A 80 1.22 5.87 1.55
CA LEU A 80 -0.02 6.29 0.89
C LEU A 80 0.06 6.28 -0.63
N THR A 81 1.21 6.67 -1.17
CA THR A 81 1.46 6.75 -2.61
C THR A 81 1.72 5.36 -3.18
N LEU A 82 2.55 4.54 -2.52
CA LEU A 82 2.98 3.25 -3.04
C LEU A 82 1.95 2.13 -2.89
N THR A 83 1.04 2.22 -1.91
CA THR A 83 -0.05 1.24 -1.75
C THR A 83 -1.24 1.45 -2.68
N ASN A 84 -1.36 2.64 -3.28
CA ASN A 84 -2.41 2.94 -4.26
C ASN A 84 -1.85 2.81 -5.68
N LEU A 85 -2.41 1.88 -6.48
CA LEU A 85 -1.91 1.58 -7.82
C LEU A 85 -1.89 2.81 -8.76
N GLU A 86 -2.94 3.64 -8.74
CA GLU A 86 -3.03 4.83 -9.60
C GLU A 86 -2.00 5.89 -9.18
N LYS A 87 -1.84 6.10 -7.87
CA LYS A 87 -0.83 7.03 -7.33
C LYS A 87 0.60 6.55 -7.62
N ARG A 88 0.87 5.26 -7.44
CA ARG A 88 2.16 4.64 -7.73
C ARG A 88 2.54 4.78 -9.20
N GLN A 89 1.60 4.56 -10.13
CA GLN A 89 1.85 4.76 -11.57
C GLN A 89 2.21 6.21 -11.91
N VAL A 90 1.48 7.18 -11.35
CA VAL A 90 1.78 8.60 -11.54
C VAL A 90 3.15 8.96 -10.96
N TYR A 91 3.46 8.43 -9.78
CA TYR A 91 4.74 8.63 -9.11
C TYR A 91 5.91 8.04 -9.93
N ASP A 92 5.78 6.79 -10.38
CA ASP A 92 6.79 6.10 -11.20
C ASP A 92 7.03 6.84 -12.53
N ALA A 93 5.95 7.35 -13.15
CA ALA A 93 6.05 8.16 -14.36
C ALA A 93 6.78 9.50 -14.14
N ARG A 94 6.67 10.10 -12.95
CA ARG A 94 7.42 11.31 -12.57
C ARG A 94 8.90 11.02 -12.35
N ILE A 95 9.22 9.93 -11.64
CA ILE A 95 10.61 9.48 -11.43
C ILE A 95 11.30 9.19 -12.77
N GLY A 96 10.66 8.42 -13.65
CA GLY A 96 11.23 8.04 -14.95
C GLY A 96 11.52 9.22 -15.88
N ARG A 97 10.93 10.40 -15.62
CA ARG A 97 11.16 11.66 -16.36
C ARG A 97 12.17 12.59 -15.68
N GLY A 98 12.77 12.20 -14.55
CA GLY A 98 13.72 13.04 -13.81
C GLY A 98 13.10 14.27 -13.13
N LEU A 99 11.78 14.30 -12.98
CA LEU A 99 11.03 15.42 -12.41
C LEU A 99 10.79 15.20 -10.91
N ILE A 100 11.86 15.14 -10.12
CA ILE A 100 11.74 15.32 -8.66
C ILE A 100 11.77 16.83 -8.41
N VAL A 101 10.62 17.47 -8.56
CA VAL A 101 10.36 18.81 -8.04
C VAL A 101 9.26 18.65 -7.01
N MET A 102 9.56 19.02 -5.75
CA MET A 102 8.56 19.15 -4.68
C MET A 102 7.48 20.10 -5.19
N ASP A 103 6.27 19.59 -5.36
CA ASP A 103 5.10 20.46 -5.38
C ASP A 103 4.68 20.58 -3.91
N ASP A 104 4.94 21.75 -3.35
CA ASP A 104 4.53 22.16 -2.00
C ASP A 104 3.03 22.51 -1.93
N SER A 105 2.23 22.01 -2.88
CA SER A 105 0.79 22.28 -2.91
C SER A 105 0.03 21.38 -1.94
N PRO A 106 -0.83 21.97 -1.08
CA PRO A 106 -1.65 21.22 -0.15
C PRO A 106 -2.67 20.33 -0.88
N SER A 107 -2.81 19.11 -0.38
CA SER A 107 -3.98 18.22 -0.48
C SER A 107 -4.86 18.39 -1.72
N PHE A 108 -4.72 17.48 -2.69
CA PHE A 108 -5.75 17.24 -3.71
C PHE A 108 -7.04 16.73 -3.04
N SER A 109 -7.85 17.68 -2.57
CA SER A 109 -9.20 17.46 -2.04
C SER A 109 -10.17 17.24 -3.20
N GLU A 110 -10.76 16.04 -3.25
CA GLU A 110 -12.15 15.74 -3.68
C GLU A 110 -12.63 16.09 -5.10
N LEU A 111 -11.93 16.91 -5.90
CA LEU A 111 -12.47 17.48 -7.14
C LEU A 111 -12.21 16.65 -8.41
N ASP A 112 -11.18 15.81 -8.43
CA ASP A 112 -10.83 15.00 -9.63
C ASP A 112 -11.68 13.75 -9.81
N LEU A 113 -12.34 13.28 -8.74
CA LEU A 113 -13.27 12.14 -8.79
C LEU A 113 -14.54 12.47 -9.58
N ARG A 114 -14.86 13.75 -9.78
CA ARG A 114 -16.10 14.19 -10.44
C ARG A 114 -16.02 14.22 -11.97
N LYS A 115 -14.82 14.25 -12.56
CA LYS A 115 -14.63 14.27 -14.02
C LYS A 115 -14.68 12.87 -14.63
N LYS A 116 -14.10 11.86 -13.97
CA LYS A 116 -14.03 10.48 -14.51
C LYS A 116 -15.36 9.72 -14.46
N ALA A 117 -16.34 10.19 -13.68
CA ALA A 117 -17.68 9.60 -13.57
C ALA A 117 -18.63 9.96 -14.73
N ARG A 118 -18.29 10.92 -15.60
CA ARG A 118 -19.12 11.28 -16.77
C ARG A 118 -18.73 10.55 -18.06
N ASP A 119 -17.51 10.03 -18.16
CA ASP A 119 -16.97 9.51 -19.42
C ASP A 119 -16.91 7.96 -19.50
N ALA A 120 -17.27 7.23 -18.44
CA ALA A 120 -17.18 5.77 -18.40
C ALA A 120 -18.43 5.03 -18.93
N ALA A 121 -19.11 5.60 -19.93
CA ALA A 121 -20.09 4.90 -20.74
C ALA A 121 -19.41 4.35 -22.01
N GLY A 122 -18.77 3.17 -21.90
CA GLY A 122 -18.43 2.33 -23.05
C GLY A 122 -16.96 1.94 -23.20
N ALA A 123 -16.67 0.65 -22.96
CA ALA A 123 -15.64 -0.22 -23.59
C ALA A 123 -15.39 -1.41 -22.64
N LYS A 124 -16.02 -2.58 -22.84
CA LYS A 124 -15.59 -3.72 -23.66
C LYS A 124 -14.18 -4.27 -23.34
N ASP A 125 -14.20 -5.49 -22.79
CA ASP A 125 -13.26 -6.61 -22.93
C ASP A 125 -11.76 -6.28 -23.00
N THR A 126 -11.07 -6.42 -21.87
CA THR A 126 -9.63 -6.72 -21.86
C THR A 126 -9.33 -7.84 -20.87
N ASP A 127 -8.69 -8.87 -21.41
CA ASP A 127 -8.23 -10.09 -20.76
C ASP A 127 -7.33 -9.77 -19.55
N PRO A 128 -7.66 -10.21 -18.32
CA PRO A 128 -6.96 -9.79 -17.10
C PRO A 128 -5.59 -10.46 -16.89
N ASN A 129 -5.11 -11.30 -17.81
CA ASN A 129 -3.91 -12.11 -17.57
C ASN A 129 -2.65 -11.65 -18.35
N LYS A 130 -2.32 -10.35 -18.32
CA LYS A 130 -1.09 -9.82 -18.95
C LYS A 130 -0.27 -8.85 -18.11
N ALA A 131 0.08 -9.26 -16.88
CA ALA A 131 1.26 -8.75 -16.20
C ALA A 131 1.85 -9.87 -15.35
N GLY A 132 2.84 -10.58 -15.90
CA GLY A 132 3.55 -11.65 -15.21
C GLY A 132 4.34 -11.10 -14.03
N ILE A 133 3.76 -11.21 -12.83
CA ILE A 133 4.46 -11.05 -11.57
C ILE A 133 4.82 -12.46 -11.09
N PRO A 134 6.10 -12.79 -10.85
CA PRO A 134 6.48 -14.08 -10.28
C PRO A 134 5.93 -14.17 -8.85
N ILE A 135 4.92 -15.02 -8.65
CA ILE A 135 4.29 -15.26 -7.35
C ILE A 135 5.26 -16.11 -6.52
N SER A 136 5.97 -15.47 -5.58
CA SER A 136 6.82 -16.14 -4.59
C SER A 136 5.97 -16.92 -3.58
N ARG A 137 5.80 -18.21 -3.91
CA ARG A 137 5.56 -19.47 -3.17
C ARG A 137 5.33 -19.56 -1.64
N ASP A 138 4.87 -18.54 -0.93
CA ASP A 138 4.36 -18.70 0.45
C ASP A 138 2.83 -18.54 0.51
N VAL A 139 2.13 -19.16 -0.44
CA VAL A 139 0.67 -19.13 -0.48
C VAL A 139 0.14 -20.17 0.51
N GLU A 140 -0.35 -19.72 1.65
CA GLU A 140 -0.94 -20.57 2.68
C GLU A 140 -2.24 -21.20 2.14
N THR A 141 -2.18 -22.47 1.72
CA THR A 141 -3.34 -23.21 1.25
C THR A 141 -4.21 -23.60 2.44
N LEU A 142 -5.45 -23.11 2.47
CA LEU A 142 -6.38 -23.33 3.58
C LEU A 142 -7.45 -24.36 3.19
N ASP A 143 -7.84 -25.22 4.13
CA ASP A 143 -8.93 -26.20 3.95
C ASP A 143 -10.33 -25.59 4.16
N HIS A 144 -10.40 -24.43 4.82
CA HIS A 144 -11.61 -23.64 5.04
C HIS A 144 -11.27 -22.15 5.16
N VAL A 145 -12.25 -21.29 4.87
CA VAL A 145 -12.12 -19.84 5.05
C VAL A 145 -13.44 -19.31 5.63
N ASP A 146 -13.35 -18.72 6.81
CA ASP A 146 -14.42 -17.97 7.48
C ASP A 146 -13.94 -16.53 7.80
N GLY A 147 -14.82 -15.71 8.36
CA GLY A 147 -14.47 -14.35 8.79
C GLY A 147 -13.24 -14.31 9.70
N PRO A 148 -13.19 -15.07 10.81
CA PRO A 148 -12.05 -15.09 11.72
C PRO A 148 -10.71 -15.50 11.08
N ILE A 149 -10.72 -16.33 10.03
CA ILE A 149 -9.51 -16.62 9.24
C ILE A 149 -9.05 -15.40 8.47
N LEU A 150 -9.96 -14.70 7.78
CA LEU A 150 -9.62 -13.48 7.05
C LEU A 150 -9.12 -12.38 7.99
N GLN A 151 -9.71 -12.26 9.18
CA GLN A 151 -9.24 -11.37 10.22
C GLN A 151 -7.79 -11.68 10.63
N ARG A 152 -7.51 -12.94 10.95
CA ARG A 152 -6.15 -13.39 11.33
C ARG A 152 -5.15 -13.15 10.21
N ALA A 153 -5.55 -13.38 8.95
CA ALA A 153 -4.69 -13.13 7.80
C ALA A 153 -4.35 -11.63 7.67
N ARG A 154 -5.34 -10.73 7.88
CA ARG A 154 -5.11 -9.27 7.93
C ARG A 154 -4.15 -8.90 9.06
N GLU A 155 -4.38 -9.41 10.25
CA GLU A 155 -3.58 -9.10 11.45
C GLU A 155 -2.15 -9.64 11.33
N LYS A 156 -1.97 -10.80 10.70
CA LYS A 156 -0.65 -11.41 10.42
C LYS A 156 0.22 -10.52 9.53
N ILE A 157 -0.38 -9.72 8.65
CA ILE A 157 0.34 -8.73 7.82
C ILE A 157 0.34 -7.32 8.42
N GLY A 158 -0.14 -7.15 9.67
CA GLY A 158 -0.05 -5.92 10.45
C GLY A 158 -1.08 -4.83 10.12
N LEU A 159 -2.09 -5.13 9.31
CA LEU A 159 -3.05 -4.12 8.85
C LEU A 159 -4.21 -3.91 9.81
N THR A 160 -4.69 -2.67 9.95
CA THR A 160 -6.01 -2.38 10.51
C THR A 160 -7.12 -2.52 9.45
N VAL A 161 -8.39 -2.54 9.89
CA VAL A 161 -9.55 -2.53 8.97
C VAL A 161 -9.58 -1.23 8.16
N GLU A 162 -9.24 -0.11 8.78
CA GLU A 162 -9.18 1.21 8.15
C GLU A 162 -8.12 1.26 7.06
N GLU A 163 -6.94 0.69 7.31
CA GLU A 163 -5.86 0.60 6.33
C GLU A 163 -6.25 -0.32 5.17
N ALA A 164 -6.80 -1.50 5.46
CA ALA A 164 -7.31 -2.41 4.44
C ALA A 164 -8.40 -1.74 3.57
N ALA A 165 -9.31 -0.96 4.19
CA ALA A 165 -10.33 -0.20 3.49
C ALA A 165 -9.73 0.87 2.58
N ARG A 166 -8.72 1.60 3.08
CA ARG A 166 -8.05 2.67 2.33
C ARG A 166 -7.30 2.13 1.11
N ILE A 167 -6.68 0.96 1.23
CA ILE A 167 -5.92 0.29 0.16
C ILE A 167 -6.88 -0.30 -0.89
N THR A 168 -7.83 -1.14 -0.45
CA THR A 168 -8.73 -1.87 -1.35
C THR A 168 -9.89 -1.04 -1.88
N LYS A 169 -10.13 0.14 -1.30
CA LYS A 169 -11.33 0.98 -1.52
C LYS A 169 -12.64 0.30 -1.15
N ILE A 170 -12.59 -0.82 -0.42
CA ILE A 170 -13.77 -1.46 0.15
C ILE A 170 -14.14 -0.68 1.42
N PRO A 171 -15.40 -0.25 1.58
CA PRO A 171 -15.84 0.39 2.83
C PRO A 171 -15.52 -0.48 4.05
N GLY A 172 -14.87 0.08 5.08
CA GLY A 172 -14.44 -0.65 6.27
C GLY A 172 -15.56 -1.42 6.98
N ARG A 173 -16.80 -0.90 6.93
CA ARG A 173 -17.99 -1.61 7.43
C ARG A 173 -18.17 -3.00 6.82
N TYR A 174 -17.84 -3.18 5.54
CA TYR A 174 -17.97 -4.46 4.85
C TYR A 174 -16.80 -5.39 5.14
N ILE A 175 -15.58 -4.83 5.27
CA ILE A 175 -14.42 -5.63 5.69
C ILE A 175 -14.67 -6.18 7.10
N GLY A 176 -15.07 -5.33 8.05
CA GLY A 176 -15.41 -5.77 9.40
C GLY A 176 -16.57 -6.77 9.42
N ALA A 177 -17.60 -6.58 8.59
CA ALA A 177 -18.71 -7.51 8.51
C ALA A 177 -18.31 -8.88 7.94
N VAL A 178 -17.41 -8.91 6.94
CA VAL A 178 -16.82 -10.16 6.42
C VAL A 178 -16.03 -10.87 7.51
N GLU A 179 -15.12 -10.15 8.16
CA GLU A 179 -14.21 -10.71 9.18
C GLU A 179 -14.93 -11.20 10.44
N ARG A 180 -16.11 -10.65 10.75
CA ARG A 180 -16.93 -11.05 11.91
C ARG A 180 -18.12 -11.94 11.54
N ASP A 181 -18.20 -12.41 10.30
CA ASP A 181 -19.33 -13.23 9.80
C ASP A 181 -20.71 -12.55 10.01
N GLU A 182 -20.78 -11.22 9.93
CA GLU A 182 -22.02 -10.43 10.04
C GLU A 182 -22.80 -10.46 8.72
N PHE A 183 -23.31 -11.64 8.34
CA PHE A 183 -23.92 -11.92 7.03
C PHE A 183 -25.13 -11.03 6.68
N ASN A 184 -25.77 -10.41 7.67
CA ASN A 184 -26.89 -9.51 7.46
C ASN A 184 -26.49 -8.17 6.84
N VAL A 185 -25.23 -7.74 7.06
CA VAL A 185 -24.67 -6.45 6.61
C VAL A 185 -23.96 -6.59 5.26
N LEU A 186 -23.63 -7.82 4.85
CA LEU A 186 -22.88 -8.07 3.62
C LEU A 186 -23.61 -7.56 2.36
N PRO A 187 -22.86 -7.06 1.36
CA PRO A 187 -23.41 -6.61 0.09
C PRO A 187 -23.94 -7.79 -0.74
N ALA A 188 -24.52 -7.50 -1.91
CA ALA A 188 -24.94 -8.54 -2.85
C ALA A 188 -23.76 -9.44 -3.25
N ARG A 189 -24.06 -10.72 -3.53
CA ARG A 189 -23.08 -11.79 -3.77
C ARG A 189 -22.00 -11.41 -4.79
N VAL A 190 -22.38 -10.74 -5.87
CA VAL A 190 -21.48 -10.30 -6.95
C VAL A 190 -20.43 -9.28 -6.45
N TYR A 191 -20.81 -8.36 -5.57
CA TYR A 191 -19.88 -7.40 -4.97
C TYR A 191 -19.02 -8.07 -3.91
N LEU A 192 -19.62 -8.94 -3.10
CA LEU A 192 -18.91 -9.69 -2.08
C LEU A 192 -17.79 -10.53 -2.69
N GLN A 193 -18.01 -11.16 -3.83
CA GLN A 193 -16.97 -11.90 -4.54
C GLN A 193 -15.76 -11.02 -4.88
N GLY A 194 -15.99 -9.83 -5.45
CA GLY A 194 -14.92 -8.88 -5.72
C GLY A 194 -14.18 -8.43 -4.46
N PHE A 195 -14.91 -8.24 -3.36
CA PHE A 195 -14.33 -7.88 -2.07
C PHE A 195 -13.43 -8.99 -1.53
N ILE A 196 -13.91 -10.24 -1.49
CA ILE A 196 -13.11 -11.38 -1.02
C ILE A 196 -11.87 -11.59 -1.90
N THR A 197 -11.97 -11.43 -3.22
CA THR A 197 -10.80 -11.48 -4.11
C THR A 197 -9.76 -10.41 -3.77
N ASN A 198 -10.18 -9.15 -3.58
CA ASN A 198 -9.27 -8.06 -3.22
C ASN A 198 -8.63 -8.26 -1.85
N LEU A 199 -9.41 -8.73 -0.87
CA LEU A 199 -8.90 -9.06 0.45
C LEU A 199 -7.92 -10.22 0.41
N ALA A 200 -8.21 -11.29 -0.34
CA ALA A 200 -7.30 -12.43 -0.49
C ALA A 200 -5.94 -12.01 -1.06
N ASN A 201 -5.94 -11.21 -2.14
CA ASN A 201 -4.73 -10.66 -2.71
C ASN A 201 -3.94 -9.82 -1.70
N LEU A 202 -4.63 -8.94 -0.95
CA LEU A 202 -3.99 -8.10 0.05
C LEU A 202 -3.42 -8.93 1.21
N TYR A 203 -4.14 -9.96 1.66
CA TYR A 203 -3.80 -10.80 2.81
C TYR A 203 -2.85 -11.95 2.47
N ARG A 204 -2.30 -11.96 1.24
CA ARG A 204 -1.40 -13.01 0.72
C ARG A 204 -2.02 -14.42 0.72
N LEU A 205 -3.33 -14.50 0.51
CA LEU A 205 -4.07 -15.75 0.33
C LEU A 205 -4.29 -16.05 -1.16
N GLU A 206 -4.50 -17.32 -1.51
CA GLU A 206 -4.85 -17.68 -2.89
C GLU A 206 -6.29 -17.22 -3.20
N PRO A 207 -6.51 -16.31 -4.18
CA PRO A 207 -7.81 -15.68 -4.35
C PRO A 207 -8.94 -16.65 -4.72
N LYS A 208 -8.69 -17.61 -5.60
CA LYS A 208 -9.73 -18.48 -6.16
C LYS A 208 -10.28 -19.43 -5.10
N SER A 209 -9.43 -20.07 -4.33
CA SER A 209 -9.80 -20.95 -3.22
C SER A 209 -10.39 -20.16 -2.07
N THR A 210 -9.84 -18.98 -1.73
CA THR A 210 -10.39 -18.12 -0.66
C THR A 210 -11.85 -17.75 -0.93
N VAL A 211 -12.14 -17.28 -2.15
CA VAL A 211 -13.51 -16.99 -2.59
C VAL A 211 -14.39 -18.23 -2.49
N THR A 212 -13.92 -19.35 -3.03
CA THR A 212 -14.68 -20.61 -3.06
C THR A 212 -15.05 -21.09 -1.65
N LEU A 213 -14.06 -21.16 -0.76
CA LEU A 213 -14.21 -21.65 0.60
C LEU A 213 -15.06 -20.70 1.47
N TYR A 214 -14.89 -19.38 1.31
CA TYR A 214 -15.71 -18.40 2.01
C TYR A 214 -17.18 -18.48 1.59
N PHE A 215 -17.48 -18.63 0.30
CA PHE A 215 -18.86 -18.82 -0.15
C PHE A 215 -19.46 -20.15 0.33
N GLN A 216 -18.67 -21.23 0.40
CA GLN A 216 -19.12 -22.49 1.00
C GLN A 216 -19.48 -22.32 2.49
N HIS A 217 -18.70 -21.53 3.24
CA HIS A 217 -19.00 -21.19 4.63
C HIS A 217 -20.29 -20.35 4.74
N LEU A 218 -20.41 -19.30 3.92
CA LEU A 218 -21.57 -18.43 3.86
C LEU A 218 -22.86 -19.22 3.57
N ASP A 219 -22.84 -20.09 2.56
CA ASP A 219 -24.02 -20.84 2.12
C ASP A 219 -24.48 -21.85 3.19
N LYS A 220 -23.54 -22.43 3.96
CA LYS A 220 -23.86 -23.30 5.11
C LYS A 220 -24.51 -22.53 6.25
N LYS A 221 -24.12 -21.26 6.48
CA LYS A 221 -24.56 -20.45 7.62
C LYS A 221 -25.76 -19.56 7.32
N ASN A 222 -26.02 -19.23 6.05
CA ASN A 222 -27.11 -18.36 5.64
C ASN A 222 -27.84 -18.83 4.35
N PRO A 223 -28.56 -19.97 4.39
CA PRO A 223 -29.20 -20.54 3.19
C PRO A 223 -30.38 -19.71 2.63
N LYS A 224 -30.80 -18.62 3.29
CA LYS A 224 -32.08 -17.92 3.00
C LYS A 224 -31.98 -16.67 2.10
N LYS A 225 -30.81 -16.30 1.59
CA LYS A 225 -30.64 -15.17 0.64
C LYS A 225 -30.36 -15.61 -0.82
N LEU A 226 -30.82 -16.81 -1.20
CA LEU A 226 -30.58 -17.46 -2.49
C LEU A 226 -31.60 -17.12 -3.60
N ILE A 227 -32.31 -16.00 -3.48
CA ILE A 227 -33.32 -15.59 -4.47
C ILE A 227 -33.10 -14.12 -4.84
#